data_AF-A0A3D4TEC6-F1
#
_entry.id   AF-A0A3D4TEC6-F1
#
_cell.length_a   1.000
_cell.length_b   1.000
_cell.length_c   1.000
_cell.angle_alpha   90.00
_cell.angle_beta   90.00
_cell.angle_gamma   90.00
#
_symmetry.space_group_name_H-M   'P 1'
#
loop_
_entity.id
_entity.type
_entity.pdbx_description
1 polymer ?
#
loop_
_entity_poly.entity_id
_entity_poly.type
_entity_poly.pdbx_seq_one_letter_code
_entity_poly.pdbx_strand_id
1 'polypeptide(L)'
;MYMYLLGNPYFRIQLIKKTSMKKIFTAVAAIALMAGVSAFTVKPADNYTVNTERSRVEWIGAKAKDYHTGTFNLKSGSLTADGGKLTGGSFVIDLTSIKVTDAGGGERLAGHLKSADFFDVAKNTEAVFTISGVNYTNATTAEISGNLSIKGLNVPLKFPAVVRSADDKGFFGQAFFSIDRTLLGINYKGPANDVQLTVYLFAAKG
;
A
#
# COMPACT_ATOMS: atom_id res chain seq x y z
N MET A 1 -10.00 25.82 -105.70
CA MET A 1 -11.42 26.12 -105.95
C MET A 1 -12.04 26.48 -104.61
N TYR A 2 -12.32 27.76 -104.41
CA TYR A 2 -12.95 28.32 -103.20
C TYR A 2 -14.38 27.82 -103.07
N MET A 3 -14.82 27.45 -101.86
CA MET A 3 -16.23 27.63 -101.46
C MET A 3 -16.35 27.64 -99.94
N TYR A 4 -16.62 28.84 -99.41
CA TYR A 4 -17.30 29.08 -98.14
C TYR A 4 -18.71 28.47 -98.18
N LEU A 5 -19.32 28.19 -97.03
CA LEU A 5 -20.77 28.38 -96.79
C LEU A 5 -21.10 28.16 -95.29
N LEU A 6 -21.49 29.26 -94.65
CA LEU A 6 -22.68 29.48 -93.79
C LEU A 6 -23.08 28.45 -92.72
N GLY A 7 -23.33 28.99 -91.51
CA GLY A 7 -24.00 28.29 -90.43
C GLY A 7 -25.50 28.07 -90.66
N ASN A 8 -26.11 27.27 -89.78
CA ASN A 8 -27.52 27.42 -89.46
C ASN A 8 -27.82 26.86 -88.05
N PRO A 9 -28.72 27.49 -87.28
CA PRO A 9 -28.91 27.31 -85.85
C PRO A 9 -30.12 26.42 -85.57
N TYR A 10 -30.01 25.43 -84.68
CA TYR A 10 -31.21 24.84 -84.08
C TYR A 10 -30.97 24.46 -82.62
N PHE A 11 -31.56 25.28 -81.75
CA PHE A 11 -31.98 24.95 -80.40
C PHE A 11 -32.81 23.65 -80.41
N ARG A 12 -32.40 22.65 -79.62
CA ARG A 12 -33.33 21.65 -79.07
C ARG A 12 -32.96 21.32 -77.63
N ILE A 13 -33.81 21.78 -76.72
CA ILE A 13 -33.88 21.34 -75.33
C ILE A 13 -34.60 19.98 -75.32
N GLN A 14 -33.96 18.93 -74.80
CA GLN A 14 -34.64 17.73 -74.30
C GLN A 14 -33.75 17.00 -73.27
N LEU A 15 -33.96 17.37 -72.00
CA LEU A 15 -34.32 16.50 -70.87
C LEU A 15 -33.83 15.02 -70.83
N ILE A 16 -33.35 14.63 -69.63
CA ILE A 16 -33.22 13.26 -69.06
C ILE A 16 -31.87 12.59 -69.43
N LYS A 17 -30.94 12.23 -68.51
CA LYS A 17 -31.07 11.39 -67.32
C LYS A 17 -29.99 11.72 -66.27
N LYS A 18 -30.42 11.89 -65.01
CA LYS A 18 -29.56 11.77 -63.84
C LYS A 18 -29.19 10.30 -63.69
N THR A 19 -28.05 9.89 -64.25
CA THR A 19 -27.51 8.54 -64.06
C THR A 19 -26.26 8.63 -63.20
N SER A 20 -26.39 8.03 -62.01
CA SER A 20 -25.33 7.78 -61.03
C SER A 20 -24.06 7.22 -61.68
N MET A 21 -22.92 7.88 -61.47
CA MET A 21 -21.61 7.25 -61.62
C MET A 21 -20.93 7.16 -60.27
N LYS A 22 -20.89 5.92 -59.75
CA LYS A 22 -20.08 5.52 -58.62
C LYS A 22 -18.62 5.35 -59.10
N LYS A 23 -17.73 6.07 -58.42
CA LYS A 23 -16.33 5.76 -58.07
C LYS A 23 -15.31 5.63 -59.22
N ILE A 24 -14.17 6.31 -59.09
CA ILE A 24 -12.84 5.68 -58.98
C ILE A 24 -11.74 6.74 -58.71
N PHE A 25 -11.13 6.61 -57.54
CA PHE A 25 -9.73 6.81 -57.13
C PHE A 25 -8.90 8.03 -57.58
N THR A 26 -8.53 8.87 -56.61
CA THR A 26 -7.11 9.01 -56.21
C THR A 26 -7.01 9.43 -54.74
N ALA A 27 -6.44 8.57 -53.91
CA ALA A 27 -6.15 8.82 -52.50
C ALA A 27 -4.63 8.89 -52.35
N VAL A 28 -4.07 10.07 -52.05
CA VAL A 28 -2.74 10.22 -51.44
C VAL A 28 -2.70 11.56 -50.69
N ALA A 29 -2.81 11.50 -49.36
CA ALA A 29 -2.15 12.38 -48.39
C ALA A 29 -2.45 11.88 -46.97
N ALA A 30 -2.05 10.64 -46.69
CA ALA A 30 -1.82 10.19 -45.33
C ALA A 30 -0.32 10.24 -45.10
N ILE A 31 0.16 11.23 -44.35
CA ILE A 31 1.43 11.20 -43.59
C ILE A 31 1.37 12.37 -42.58
N ALA A 32 1.76 12.04 -41.34
CA ALA A 32 2.10 12.92 -40.22
C ALA A 32 0.95 13.47 -39.36
N LEU A 33 0.37 12.60 -38.52
CA LEU A 33 0.00 12.95 -37.14
C LEU A 33 -0.02 11.69 -36.25
N MET A 34 1.13 11.02 -36.19
CA MET A 34 1.43 9.95 -35.22
C MET A 34 2.82 10.21 -34.63
N ALA A 35 2.99 11.35 -33.95
CA ALA A 35 4.17 11.63 -33.16
C ALA A 35 3.70 12.34 -31.88
N GLY A 36 3.62 11.61 -30.78
CA GLY A 36 3.20 12.19 -29.51
C GLY A 36 2.72 11.24 -28.42
N VAL A 37 2.75 9.92 -28.62
CA VAL A 37 2.58 9.00 -27.48
C VAL A 37 3.93 8.96 -26.75
N SER A 38 4.18 9.94 -25.88
CA SER A 38 5.23 9.83 -24.88
C SER A 38 4.92 8.58 -24.05
N ALA A 39 5.73 7.54 -24.22
CA ALA A 39 5.68 6.37 -23.35
C ALA A 39 6.03 6.85 -21.95
N PHE A 40 5.03 7.01 -21.08
CA PHE A 40 5.27 7.17 -19.65
C PHE A 40 5.89 5.86 -19.17
N THR A 41 7.20 5.87 -18.94
CA THR A 41 7.87 4.79 -18.22
C THR A 41 7.35 4.81 -16.80
N VAL A 42 6.38 3.95 -16.49
CA VAL A 42 5.96 3.69 -15.13
C VAL A 42 7.14 3.04 -14.42
N LYS A 43 7.80 3.78 -13.51
CA LYS A 43 8.83 3.19 -12.65
C LYS A 43 8.15 2.09 -11.83
N PRO A 44 8.67 0.86 -11.81
CA PRO A 44 8.12 -0.18 -10.96
C PRO A 44 8.24 0.23 -9.48
N ALA A 45 7.25 -0.18 -8.68
CA ALA A 45 7.29 0.04 -7.23
C ALA A 45 8.56 -0.58 -6.64
N ASP A 46 9.20 0.15 -5.74
CA ASP A 46 10.35 -0.29 -4.98
C ASP A 46 9.88 -1.29 -3.90
N ASN A 47 10.53 -2.44 -3.80
CA ASN A 47 10.30 -3.43 -2.75
C ASN A 47 11.38 -3.32 -1.67
N TYR A 48 11.00 -3.46 -0.40
CA TYR A 48 11.91 -3.39 0.72
C TYR A 48 11.74 -4.62 1.62
N THR A 49 12.83 -5.27 1.97
CA THR A 49 12.85 -6.36 2.97
C THR A 49 13.12 -5.79 4.35
N VAL A 50 12.25 -6.13 5.31
CA VAL A 50 12.37 -5.66 6.69
C VAL A 50 13.66 -6.16 7.32
N ASN A 51 14.43 -5.25 7.90
CA ASN A 51 15.57 -5.56 8.74
C ASN A 51 15.06 -5.87 10.16
N THR A 52 15.07 -7.15 10.52
CA THR A 52 14.52 -7.67 11.79
C THR A 52 15.37 -7.33 13.01
N GLU A 53 16.66 -7.05 12.83
CA GLU A 53 17.57 -6.67 13.91
C GLU A 53 17.34 -5.22 14.37
N ARG A 54 16.89 -4.35 13.46
CA ARG A 54 16.65 -2.93 13.73
C ARG A 54 15.18 -2.61 13.97
N SER A 55 14.28 -3.45 13.47
CA SER A 55 12.83 -3.27 13.57
C SER A 55 12.27 -3.97 14.81
N ARG A 56 11.25 -3.36 15.42
CA ARG A 56 10.61 -3.92 16.63
C ARG A 56 9.24 -3.30 16.87
N VAL A 57 8.45 -4.00 17.69
CA VAL A 57 7.26 -3.45 18.33
C VAL A 57 7.56 -3.26 19.81
N GLU A 58 7.29 -2.06 20.32
CA GLU A 58 7.32 -1.75 21.75
C GLU A 58 5.88 -1.65 22.26
N TRP A 59 5.65 -2.01 23.51
CA TRP A 59 4.35 -1.90 24.15
C TRP A 59 4.45 -1.29 25.54
N ILE A 60 3.36 -0.62 25.94
CA ILE A 60 3.13 -0.14 27.31
C ILE A 60 1.77 -0.63 27.77
N GLY A 61 1.76 -1.42 28.84
CA GLY A 61 0.55 -1.95 29.47
C GLY A 61 0.31 -1.29 30.83
N ALA A 62 -0.78 -0.54 30.97
CA ALA A 62 -1.06 0.25 32.17
C ALA A 62 -1.75 -0.56 33.28
N LYS A 63 -1.45 -0.18 34.52
CA LYS A 63 -2.14 -0.53 35.76
C LYS A 63 -2.68 0.76 36.41
N ALA A 64 -3.46 0.63 37.49
CA ALA A 64 -4.13 1.77 38.11
C ALA A 64 -3.17 2.86 38.62
N LYS A 65 -1.95 2.50 39.03
CA LYS A 65 -0.91 3.43 39.53
C LYS A 65 0.50 3.08 39.02
N ASP A 66 0.60 2.26 37.98
CA ASP A 66 1.86 1.67 37.50
C ASP A 66 1.73 1.30 36.02
N TYR A 67 2.82 0.96 35.36
CA TYR A 67 2.81 0.46 34.00
C TYR A 67 3.97 -0.49 33.75
N HIS A 68 3.78 -1.40 32.79
CA HIS A 68 4.83 -2.28 32.30
C HIS A 68 5.20 -1.88 30.89
N THR A 69 6.48 -2.07 30.55
CA THR A 69 6.99 -1.86 29.20
C THR A 69 7.57 -3.16 28.67
N GLY A 70 7.57 -3.30 27.35
CA GLY A 70 8.25 -4.42 26.73
C GLY A 70 8.31 -4.34 25.22
N THR A 71 8.81 -5.42 24.62
CA THR A 71 9.07 -5.49 23.19
C THR A 71 8.67 -6.83 22.59
N PHE A 72 8.42 -6.81 21.29
CA PHE A 72 8.43 -7.97 20.40
C PHE A 72 9.40 -7.70 19.24
N ASN A 73 10.14 -8.72 18.84
CA ASN A 73 10.94 -8.72 17.63
C ASN A 73 10.06 -8.96 16.41
N LEU A 74 10.56 -8.54 15.25
CA LEU A 74 9.99 -8.96 13.97
C LEU A 74 10.72 -10.20 13.45
N LYS A 75 9.98 -11.14 12.87
CA LYS A 75 10.50 -12.36 12.25
C LYS A 75 10.84 -12.16 10.78
N SER A 76 10.03 -11.36 10.08
CA SER A 76 10.22 -11.04 8.66
C SER A 76 9.28 -9.90 8.25
N GLY A 77 9.42 -9.43 7.02
CA GLY A 77 8.45 -8.54 6.40
C GLY A 77 8.91 -8.02 5.04
N SER A 78 7.95 -7.55 4.26
CA SER A 78 8.17 -6.90 2.97
C SER A 78 7.29 -5.67 2.87
N LEU A 79 7.84 -4.57 2.38
CA LEU A 79 7.14 -3.31 2.18
C LEU A 79 7.25 -2.88 0.72
N THR A 80 6.22 -2.24 0.20
CA THR A 80 6.22 -1.66 -1.15
C THR A 80 6.13 -0.16 -1.06
N ALA A 81 6.92 0.55 -1.86
CA ALA A 81 6.82 1.99 -2.01
C ALA A 81 6.81 2.40 -3.49
N ASP A 82 6.12 3.48 -3.81
CA ASP A 82 6.12 4.10 -5.13
C ASP A 82 6.39 5.60 -4.98
N GLY A 83 7.27 6.15 -5.81
CA GLY A 83 7.65 7.57 -5.76
C GLY A 83 8.12 8.05 -4.38
N GLY A 84 8.74 7.18 -3.58
CA GLY A 84 9.16 7.50 -2.21
C GLY A 84 8.04 7.48 -1.16
N LYS A 85 6.88 6.89 -1.49
CA LYS A 85 5.71 6.78 -0.62
C LYS A 85 5.38 5.31 -0.38
N LEU A 86 5.20 4.91 0.88
CA LEU A 86 4.71 3.58 1.24
C LEU A 86 3.35 3.34 0.58
N THR A 87 3.17 2.19 -0.05
CA THR A 87 1.90 1.80 -0.70
C THR A 87 1.29 0.55 -0.10
N GLY A 88 2.10 -0.30 0.55
CA GLY A 88 1.64 -1.56 1.08
C GLY A 88 2.76 -2.39 1.71
N GLY A 89 2.43 -3.64 2.04
CA GLY A 89 3.36 -4.58 2.64
C GLY A 89 2.77 -5.36 3.81
N SER A 90 3.58 -6.23 4.38
CA SER A 90 3.26 -6.98 5.58
C SER A 90 4.52 -7.28 6.40
N PHE A 91 4.34 -7.51 7.70
CA PHE A 91 5.41 -7.98 8.57
C PHE A 91 4.88 -8.97 9.60
N VAL A 92 5.77 -9.87 10.02
CA VAL A 92 5.49 -10.93 10.98
C VAL A 92 6.16 -10.56 12.30
N ILE A 93 5.38 -10.53 13.37
CA ILE A 93 5.80 -10.31 14.76
C ILE A 93 6.02 -11.68 15.40
N ASP A 94 7.17 -11.88 16.03
CA ASP A 94 7.46 -13.10 16.79
C ASP A 94 6.89 -12.97 18.20
N LEU A 95 5.78 -13.65 18.50
CA LEU A 95 5.15 -13.60 19.82
C LEU A 95 5.96 -14.35 20.89
N THR A 96 6.84 -15.27 20.49
CA THR A 96 7.72 -16.00 21.43
C THR A 96 8.83 -15.10 21.98
N SER A 97 9.18 -14.05 21.23
CA SER A 97 10.21 -13.06 21.56
C SER A 97 9.81 -12.04 22.62
N ILE A 98 8.58 -12.13 23.16
CA ILE A 98 8.09 -11.16 24.13
C ILE A 98 9.07 -10.98 25.28
N LYS A 99 9.44 -9.73 25.51
CA LYS A 99 10.33 -9.30 26.58
C LYS A 99 9.67 -8.18 27.37
N VAL A 100 9.76 -8.24 28.69
CA VAL A 100 9.42 -7.13 29.59
C VAL A 100 10.70 -6.36 29.89
N THR A 101 10.65 -5.03 29.78
CA THR A 101 11.83 -4.14 29.82
C THR A 101 11.89 -3.26 31.07
N ASP A 102 10.90 -3.34 31.97
CA ASP A 102 10.97 -2.67 33.27
C ASP A 102 12.03 -3.29 34.20
N ALA A 103 12.47 -2.50 35.18
CA ALA A 103 13.38 -2.97 36.21
C ALA A 103 12.61 -3.72 37.30
N GLY A 104 13.05 -4.94 37.65
CA GLY A 104 12.69 -5.57 38.94
C GLY A 104 11.56 -6.61 38.95
N GLY A 105 11.19 -7.23 37.83
CA GLY A 105 10.23 -8.34 37.87
C GLY A 105 9.81 -8.96 36.52
N GLY A 106 10.51 -8.61 35.44
CA GLY A 106 10.06 -8.87 34.07
C GLY A 106 9.83 -10.33 33.72
N GLU A 107 10.58 -11.28 34.30
CA GLU A 107 10.49 -12.70 33.92
C GLU A 107 9.14 -13.33 34.31
N ARG A 108 8.61 -13.01 35.51
CA ARG A 108 7.31 -13.54 35.93
C ARG A 108 6.19 -13.00 35.05
N LEU A 109 6.23 -11.70 34.73
CA LEU A 109 5.25 -11.09 33.84
C LEU A 109 5.39 -11.64 32.41
N ALA A 110 6.60 -11.73 31.88
CA ALA A 110 6.84 -12.30 30.55
C ALA A 110 6.31 -13.74 30.46
N GLY A 111 6.56 -14.57 31.47
CA GLY A 111 6.01 -15.93 31.55
C GLY A 111 4.49 -15.95 31.56
N HIS A 112 3.85 -15.03 32.28
CA HIS A 112 2.39 -14.92 32.29
C HIS A 112 1.81 -14.43 30.96
N LEU A 113 2.44 -13.45 30.31
CA LEU A 113 2.01 -12.98 28.99
C LEU A 113 2.13 -14.08 27.92
N LYS A 114 3.00 -15.07 28.12
CA LYS A 114 3.12 -16.24 27.25
C LYS A 114 2.01 -17.28 27.45
N SER A 115 1.27 -17.24 28.55
CA SER A 115 0.25 -18.24 28.91
C SER A 115 -1.02 -18.13 28.06
N ALA A 116 -1.92 -19.11 28.23
CA ALA A 116 -3.23 -19.15 27.57
C ALA A 116 -4.15 -17.96 27.93
N ASP A 117 -3.90 -17.28 29.04
CA ASP A 117 -4.66 -16.09 29.44
C ASP A 117 -4.33 -14.86 28.57
N PHE A 118 -3.19 -14.90 27.88
CA PHE A 118 -2.67 -13.82 27.04
C PHE A 118 -2.39 -14.30 25.62
N PHE A 119 -1.14 -14.54 25.23
CA PHE A 119 -0.80 -14.82 23.84
C PHE A 119 -0.92 -16.31 23.47
N ASP A 120 -0.98 -17.22 24.45
CA ASP A 120 -0.91 -18.68 24.25
C ASP A 120 0.19 -19.04 23.25
N VAL A 121 1.44 -18.63 23.54
CA VAL A 121 2.54 -18.69 22.55
C VAL A 121 2.91 -20.12 22.18
N ALA A 122 2.51 -21.10 22.99
CA ALA A 122 2.65 -22.51 22.67
C ALA A 122 1.83 -22.92 21.43
N LYS A 123 0.73 -22.21 21.13
CA LYS A 123 -0.12 -22.44 19.96
C LYS A 123 -0.04 -21.31 18.93
N ASN A 124 0.33 -20.10 19.36
CA ASN A 124 0.35 -18.90 18.54
C ASN A 124 1.72 -18.25 18.62
N THR A 125 2.65 -18.71 17.78
CA THR A 125 4.03 -18.21 17.79
C THR A 125 4.18 -16.88 17.06
N GLU A 126 3.21 -16.50 16.23
CA GLU A 126 3.31 -15.37 15.31
C GLU A 126 2.03 -14.53 15.28
N ALA A 127 2.21 -13.25 15.00
CA ALA A 127 1.15 -12.35 14.54
C ALA A 127 1.59 -11.69 13.24
N VAL A 128 0.67 -11.43 12.32
CA VAL A 128 0.97 -10.85 11.01
C VAL A 128 0.17 -9.57 10.84
N PHE A 129 0.84 -8.46 10.55
CA PHE A 129 0.17 -7.23 10.14
C PHE A 129 0.30 -7.06 8.63
N THR A 130 -0.84 -6.90 7.95
CA THR A 130 -0.90 -6.66 6.50
C THR A 130 -1.53 -5.31 6.24
N ILE A 131 -0.80 -4.43 5.54
CA ILE A 131 -1.27 -3.11 5.14
C ILE A 131 -2.29 -3.28 4.03
N SER A 132 -3.49 -2.71 4.22
CA SER A 132 -4.57 -2.70 3.23
C SER A 132 -4.84 -1.32 2.65
N GLY A 133 -4.26 -0.26 3.23
CA GLY A 133 -4.37 1.10 2.71
C GLY A 133 -3.39 2.06 3.36
N VAL A 134 -2.90 3.02 2.57
CA VAL A 134 -2.02 4.09 3.01
C VAL A 134 -2.57 5.41 2.48
N ASN A 135 -2.96 6.31 3.38
CA ASN A 135 -3.48 7.64 3.02
C ASN A 135 -2.59 8.74 3.61
N TYR A 136 -1.78 9.37 2.77
CA TYR A 136 -0.87 10.44 3.21
C TYR A 136 -1.65 11.70 3.57
N THR A 137 -1.48 12.18 4.82
CA THR A 137 -2.06 13.44 5.30
C THR A 137 -1.10 14.61 5.12
N ASN A 138 0.21 14.33 4.96
CA ASN A 138 1.22 15.31 4.55
C ASN A 138 2.41 14.60 3.86
N ALA A 139 3.54 15.30 3.73
CA ALA A 139 4.74 14.78 3.07
C ALA A 139 5.31 13.50 3.72
N THR A 140 5.19 13.33 5.04
CA THR A 140 5.80 12.19 5.77
C THR A 140 4.79 11.42 6.61
N THR A 141 3.68 12.02 7.02
CA THR A 141 2.64 11.35 7.80
C THR A 141 1.60 10.71 6.89
N ALA A 142 1.26 9.47 7.19
CA ALA A 142 0.17 8.74 6.57
C ALA A 142 -0.71 8.08 7.62
N GLU A 143 -1.99 7.99 7.31
CA GLU A 143 -2.94 7.13 7.99
C GLU A 143 -2.85 5.73 7.37
N ILE A 144 -2.40 4.75 8.16
CA ILE A 144 -2.24 3.35 7.76
C ILE A 144 -3.50 2.60 8.18
N SER A 145 -4.07 1.85 7.24
CA SER A 145 -5.11 0.86 7.50
C SER A 145 -4.56 -0.53 7.19
N GLY A 146 -4.86 -1.50 8.04
CA GLY A 146 -4.41 -2.86 7.84
C GLY A 146 -5.11 -3.85 8.75
N ASN A 147 -4.76 -5.11 8.59
CA ASN A 147 -5.32 -6.20 9.38
C ASN A 147 -4.22 -6.89 10.18
N LEU A 148 -4.42 -7.01 11.49
CA LEU A 148 -3.60 -7.80 12.38
C LEU A 148 -4.21 -9.20 12.53
N SER A 149 -3.57 -10.21 11.96
CA SER A 149 -3.86 -11.61 12.22
C SER A 149 -3.11 -12.05 13.48
N ILE A 150 -3.85 -12.43 14.53
CA ILE A 150 -3.28 -12.82 15.83
C ILE A 150 -4.22 -13.78 16.54
N LYS A 151 -3.70 -14.90 17.05
CA LYS A 151 -4.50 -15.90 17.79
C LYS A 151 -5.76 -16.36 17.04
N GLY A 152 -5.66 -16.53 15.71
CA GLY A 152 -6.81 -16.89 14.85
C GLY A 152 -7.85 -15.79 14.64
N LEU A 153 -7.65 -14.60 15.22
CA LEU A 153 -8.46 -13.42 14.99
C LEU A 153 -7.87 -12.58 13.85
N ASN A 154 -8.72 -11.84 13.16
CA ASN A 154 -8.32 -10.84 12.18
C ASN A 154 -8.85 -9.47 12.63
N VAL A 155 -7.97 -8.63 13.14
CA VAL A 155 -8.31 -7.37 13.80
C VAL A 155 -7.98 -6.20 12.87
N PRO A 156 -8.99 -5.49 12.33
CA PRO A 156 -8.73 -4.30 11.52
C PRO A 156 -8.20 -3.18 12.41
N LEU A 157 -7.08 -2.59 12.01
CA LEU A 157 -6.44 -1.47 12.72
C LEU A 157 -6.25 -0.29 11.77
N LYS A 158 -6.36 0.89 12.34
CA LYS A 158 -6.16 2.16 11.64
C LYS A 158 -5.42 3.14 12.54
N PHE A 159 -4.26 3.61 12.10
CA PHE A 159 -3.39 4.45 12.94
C PHE A 159 -2.50 5.39 12.11
N PRO A 160 -2.08 6.54 12.68
CA PRO A 160 -1.10 7.40 12.03
C PRO A 160 0.31 6.80 12.10
N ALA A 161 1.08 6.96 11.03
CA ALA A 161 2.49 6.62 10.95
C ALA A 161 3.27 7.75 10.28
N VAL A 162 4.52 7.92 10.68
CA VAL A 162 5.50 8.80 10.04
C VAL A 162 6.46 7.95 9.23
N VAL A 163 6.41 8.08 7.91
CA VAL A 163 7.36 7.48 6.96
C VAL A 163 8.41 8.54 6.63
N ARG A 164 9.62 8.38 7.17
CA ARG A 164 10.71 9.37 7.03
C ARG A 164 11.57 9.13 5.81
N SER A 165 11.71 7.89 5.38
CA SER A 165 12.45 7.53 4.16
C SER A 165 11.84 6.32 3.49
N ALA A 166 11.92 6.32 2.16
CA ALA A 166 11.61 5.20 1.27
C ALA A 166 12.39 5.44 -0.03
N ASP A 167 13.71 5.35 0.04
CA ASP A 167 14.62 5.67 -1.05
C ASP A 167 15.76 4.64 -1.18
N ASP A 168 16.76 4.92 -2.00
CA ASP A 168 17.90 4.03 -2.26
C ASP A 168 18.74 3.71 -1.01
N LYS A 169 18.66 4.53 0.06
CA LYS A 169 19.32 4.26 1.35
C LYS A 169 18.49 3.36 2.26
N GLY A 170 17.22 3.13 1.92
CA GLY A 170 16.30 2.26 2.64
C GLY A 170 15.05 2.96 3.13
N PHE A 171 14.25 2.19 3.86
CA PHE A 171 12.98 2.58 4.42
C PHE A 171 13.09 2.78 5.94
N PHE A 172 12.45 3.85 6.44
CA PHE A 172 12.20 4.01 7.87
C PHE A 172 10.80 4.58 8.13
N GLY A 173 10.03 3.83 8.92
CA GLY A 173 8.69 4.21 9.39
C GLY A 173 8.55 4.03 10.90
N GLN A 174 7.76 4.92 11.51
CA GLN A 174 7.41 4.84 12.93
C GLN A 174 5.91 5.10 13.13
N ALA A 175 5.26 4.33 13.99
CA ALA A 175 3.89 4.58 14.43
C ALA A 175 3.80 4.53 15.95
N PHE A 176 2.91 5.34 16.54
CA PHE A 176 2.53 5.28 17.95
C PHE A 176 1.02 5.39 18.06
N PHE A 177 0.38 4.39 18.67
CA PHE A 177 -1.08 4.31 18.78
C PHE A 177 -1.49 3.38 19.92
N SER A 178 -2.76 3.44 20.32
CA SER A 178 -3.34 2.55 21.33
C SER A 178 -4.26 1.52 20.68
N ILE A 179 -4.34 0.34 21.29
CA ILE A 179 -5.33 -0.69 20.95
C ILE A 179 -6.03 -1.18 22.21
N ASP A 180 -7.31 -1.51 22.10
CA ASP A 180 -8.01 -2.28 23.12
C ASP A 180 -7.60 -3.76 22.99
N ARG A 181 -6.91 -4.30 23.99
CA ARG A 181 -6.41 -5.69 23.96
C ARG A 181 -7.52 -6.75 23.94
N THR A 182 -8.75 -6.40 24.30
CA THR A 182 -9.89 -7.34 24.23
C THR A 182 -10.22 -7.70 22.78
N LEU A 183 -9.93 -6.80 21.82
CA LEU A 183 -10.03 -7.08 20.38
C LEU A 183 -9.06 -8.18 19.93
N LEU A 184 -7.98 -8.39 20.68
CA LEU A 184 -7.02 -9.48 20.47
C LEU A 184 -7.43 -10.79 21.17
N GLY A 185 -8.64 -10.83 21.75
CA GLY A 185 -9.10 -11.95 22.57
C GLY A 185 -8.35 -12.07 23.91
N ILE A 186 -7.76 -10.98 24.42
CA ILE A 186 -7.06 -10.94 25.71
C ILE A 186 -7.97 -10.30 26.75
N ASN A 187 -8.84 -11.11 27.36
CA ASN A 187 -9.86 -10.69 28.33
C ASN A 187 -9.39 -10.83 29.79
N TYR A 188 -8.15 -10.42 30.07
CA TYR A 188 -7.60 -10.45 31.42
C TYR A 188 -8.21 -9.33 32.29
N LYS A 189 -8.58 -9.63 33.54
CA LYS A 189 -9.14 -8.61 34.46
C LYS A 189 -8.05 -7.61 34.86
N GLY A 190 -8.31 -6.33 34.67
CA GLY A 190 -7.37 -5.28 35.01
C GLY A 190 -8.02 -3.90 34.99
N PRO A 191 -7.29 -2.88 35.43
CA PRO A 191 -7.79 -1.50 35.49
C PRO A 191 -7.85 -0.82 34.12
N ALA A 192 -7.17 -1.38 33.10
CA ALA A 192 -7.17 -0.87 31.74
C ALA A 192 -7.20 -2.01 30.71
N ASN A 193 -7.86 -1.74 29.58
CA ASN A 193 -7.84 -2.59 28.39
C ASN A 193 -6.91 -2.03 27.31
N ASP A 194 -6.61 -0.73 27.35
CA ASP A 194 -5.74 -0.09 26.39
C ASP A 194 -4.28 -0.52 26.56
N VAL A 195 -3.64 -0.83 25.45
CA VAL A 195 -2.20 -1.06 25.33
C VAL A 195 -1.67 -0.09 24.29
N GLN A 196 -0.66 0.69 24.68
CA GLN A 196 0.02 1.58 23.74
C GLN A 196 1.09 0.80 23.00
N LEU A 197 1.20 1.02 21.70
CA LEU A 197 2.16 0.38 20.82
C LEU A 197 3.01 1.42 20.13
N THR A 198 4.31 1.15 20.05
CA THR A 198 5.22 1.85 19.14
C THR A 198 5.81 0.86 18.15
N VAL A 199 5.66 1.11 16.86
CA VAL A 199 6.23 0.26 15.81
C VAL A 199 7.39 1.01 15.16
N TYR A 200 8.55 0.37 15.08
CA TYR A 200 9.70 0.84 14.30
C TYR A 200 9.97 -0.15 13.17
N LEU A 201 9.92 0.33 11.94
CA LEU A 201 10.23 -0.45 10.75
C LEU A 201 11.42 0.15 10.03
N PHE A 202 12.50 -0.62 9.97
CA PHE A 202 13.64 -0.41 9.09
C PHE A 202 13.59 -1.47 8.00
N ALA A 203 13.76 -1.10 6.74
CA ALA A 203 13.86 -2.06 5.65
C ALA A 203 14.90 -1.61 4.62
N ALA A 204 15.57 -2.55 3.97
CA ALA A 204 16.51 -2.30 2.88
C ALA A 204 15.84 -2.65 1.55
N LYS A 205 16.30 -2.05 0.44
CA LYS A 205 15.81 -2.47 -0.88
C LYS A 205 16.05 -3.96 -1.08
N GLY A 206 14.99 -4.66 -1.50
CA GLY A 206 15.01 -6.09 -1.82
C GLY A 206 15.62 -6.40 -3.17
#